data_AF-A0A921L933-F1
#
_entry.id   AF-A0A921L933-F1
#
_cell.length_a   1.000
_cell.length_b   1.000
_cell.length_c   1.000
_cell.angle_alpha   90.00
_cell.angle_beta   90.00
_cell.angle_gamma   90.00
#
_symmetry.space_group_name_H-M   'P 1'
#
loop_
_entity.id
_entity.type
_entity.pdbx_description
1 polymer ?
#
loop_
_entity_poly.entity_id
_entity_poly.type
_entity_poly.pdbx_seq_one_letter_code
_entity_poly.pdbx_strand_id
1 'polypeptide(L)'
;MKKYWGILSAILVAVTLTGCGNHNQSKSSDTKKVTTHKVAKTSHKKKAKKATKKTTASATSTAFSNRQFIASAGEFYSGVFFKGNQFIWKYTAPTTTNSDGSSSNDDKFFVLQGTYKYLASSKILTLNINNQSKTYTGKALQLDKYQYQSVSAPAIASTLQFKVSDESGTTVLQPMSKSLGNEIAEANKNGKDDPNLTYDNVISKYSVQKVDSSMQQVKKGISSAAEFQDFIVHNMDNPNPDLELTAVANDGKDYDIYDSGDTTSDTPQKTVKAKYTLHVNNPVGGSEKYFLGDDDNIYWSPEQQTHNWLEEGMSTQYHQLYNL
;
A
#
# COMPACT_ATOMS: atom_id res chain seq x y z
N MET A 1 -7.50 -14.61 -54.65
CA MET A 1 -7.08 -13.40 -55.40
C MET A 1 -7.19 -12.20 -54.46
N LYS A 2 -6.11 -11.41 -54.32
CA LYS A 2 -6.06 -9.97 -53.92
C LYS A 2 -6.63 -9.62 -52.51
N LYS A 3 -5.95 -8.96 -51.56
CA LYS A 3 -4.76 -8.07 -51.55
C LYS A 3 -4.19 -7.96 -50.13
N TYR A 4 -2.88 -7.71 -50.08
CA TYR A 4 -2.04 -7.31 -48.94
C TYR A 4 -2.53 -6.03 -48.23
N TRP A 5 -2.11 -5.85 -46.98
CA TRP A 5 -1.31 -4.69 -46.52
C TRP A 5 -0.64 -5.07 -45.19
N GLY A 6 0.70 -5.09 -45.20
CA GLY A 6 1.53 -5.21 -44.01
C GLY A 6 2.08 -3.85 -43.61
N ILE A 7 2.36 -3.67 -42.32
CA ILE A 7 3.35 -2.70 -41.85
C ILE A 7 4.20 -3.39 -40.78
N LEU A 8 5.45 -3.59 -41.16
CA LEU A 8 6.59 -4.03 -40.37
C LEU A 8 7.34 -2.75 -39.99
N SER A 9 7.59 -2.52 -38.71
CA SER A 9 8.58 -1.52 -38.30
C SER A 9 9.26 -1.97 -37.01
N ALA A 10 10.38 -2.65 -37.22
CA ALA A 10 11.46 -2.81 -36.26
C ALA A 10 12.22 -1.49 -36.13
N ILE A 11 12.62 -1.10 -34.91
CA ILE A 11 13.80 -0.25 -34.71
C ILE A 11 14.67 -0.87 -33.61
N LEU A 12 15.93 -0.95 -34.00
CA LEU A 12 17.08 -1.61 -33.41
C LEU A 12 17.67 -0.81 -32.23
N VAL A 13 18.28 -1.57 -31.33
CA VAL A 13 19.15 -1.18 -30.21
C VAL A 13 20.34 -0.31 -30.66
N ALA A 14 20.75 0.64 -29.80
CA ALA A 14 22.13 1.13 -29.74
C ALA A 14 22.60 1.22 -28.28
N VAL A 15 23.52 0.31 -27.93
CA VAL A 15 24.36 0.32 -26.73
C VAL A 15 25.58 1.19 -27.00
N THR A 16 25.97 2.05 -26.05
CA THR A 16 27.38 2.41 -25.86
C THR A 16 27.72 2.44 -24.38
N LEU A 17 28.42 1.38 -23.94
CA LEU A 17 29.29 1.34 -22.77
C LEU A 17 30.71 1.74 -23.19
N THR A 18 31.54 2.06 -22.18
CA THR A 18 32.98 2.44 -22.18
C THR A 18 33.27 3.94 -22.29
N GLY A 19 34.11 4.55 -21.44
CA GLY A 19 34.93 4.03 -20.35
C GLY A 19 35.86 5.10 -19.79
N CYS A 20 36.37 4.85 -18.57
CA CYS A 20 37.64 5.24 -17.95
C CYS A 20 38.22 6.67 -18.11
N GLY A 21 38.60 7.26 -16.97
CA GLY A 21 39.58 8.35 -16.93
C GLY A 21 39.82 8.92 -15.54
N ASN A 22 40.68 8.26 -14.77
CA ASN A 22 41.29 8.80 -13.55
C ASN A 22 42.53 9.64 -13.94
N HIS A 23 43.00 10.50 -13.02
CA HIS A 23 44.35 11.09 -12.90
C HIS A 23 44.56 12.61 -13.20
N ASN A 24 44.87 13.31 -12.09
CA ASN A 24 45.85 14.38 -11.85
C ASN A 24 45.83 15.76 -12.55
N GLN A 25 45.73 16.76 -11.67
CA GLN A 25 46.54 18.00 -11.55
C GLN A 25 47.19 18.57 -12.82
N SER A 26 46.83 19.81 -13.17
CA SER A 26 47.81 20.89 -13.27
C SER A 26 47.17 22.27 -13.05
N LYS A 27 47.99 23.18 -12.53
CA LYS A 27 47.73 24.58 -12.18
C LYS A 27 47.82 25.47 -13.43
N SER A 28 47.05 26.55 -13.48
CA SER A 28 47.50 27.95 -13.67
C SER A 28 46.26 28.82 -13.98
N SER A 29 45.78 29.60 -13.00
CA SER A 29 45.93 31.07 -12.89
C SER A 29 45.22 31.87 -13.98
N ASP A 30 44.09 32.48 -13.62
CA ASP A 30 43.89 33.88 -14.00
C ASP A 30 43.10 34.66 -12.96
N THR A 31 43.32 35.96 -12.98
CA THR A 31 43.45 36.82 -11.80
C THR A 31 42.31 37.84 -11.69
N LYS A 32 42.04 38.31 -10.45
CA LYS A 32 41.31 39.54 -10.06
C LYS A 32 39.76 39.46 -10.15
N LYS A 33 38.94 39.85 -9.16
CA LYS A 33 39.04 40.86 -8.10
C LYS A 33 38.32 40.37 -6.83
N VAL A 34 38.97 40.44 -5.68
CA VAL A 34 38.36 40.38 -4.34
C VAL A 34 38.07 41.81 -3.89
N THR A 35 36.81 42.13 -3.61
CA THR A 35 36.41 43.39 -2.99
C THR A 35 36.40 43.21 -1.47
N THR A 36 37.48 43.63 -0.80
CA THR A 36 37.55 43.73 0.66
C THR A 36 36.70 44.91 1.15
N HIS A 37 35.66 44.62 1.94
CA HIS A 37 34.92 45.65 2.66
C HIS A 37 35.64 46.02 3.97
N LYS A 38 35.97 47.31 4.08
CA LYS A 38 36.64 47.94 5.23
C LYS A 38 35.88 47.71 6.54
N VAL A 39 36.62 47.35 7.58
CA VAL A 39 36.19 47.44 8.98
C VAL A 39 36.24 48.91 9.40
N ALA A 40 35.11 49.48 9.81
CA ALA A 40 35.03 50.81 10.41
C ALA A 40 34.78 50.69 11.92
N LYS A 41 35.61 51.36 12.72
CA LYS A 41 35.48 51.45 14.18
C LYS A 41 34.36 52.41 14.60
N THR A 42 33.63 51.95 15.60
CA THR A 42 32.70 52.58 16.56
C THR A 42 32.51 54.10 16.61
N SER A 43 31.24 54.53 16.71
CA SER A 43 30.81 55.71 17.49
C SER A 43 29.38 55.52 18.04
N HIS A 44 29.12 56.10 19.21
CA HIS A 44 27.98 55.83 20.10
C HIS A 44 26.63 56.48 19.71
N LYS A 45 25.56 55.85 20.22
CA LYS A 45 24.19 56.34 20.55
C LYS A 45 23.27 56.83 19.41
N LYS A 46 22.27 55.99 19.11
CA LYS A 46 20.83 56.34 19.22
C LYS A 46 19.98 55.07 19.31
N LYS A 47 19.12 55.00 20.34
CA LYS A 47 18.14 53.91 20.54
C LYS A 47 17.12 53.94 19.41
N ALA A 48 17.17 52.95 18.52
CA ALA A 48 16.06 52.59 17.65
C ALA A 48 15.70 51.14 17.97
N LYS A 49 14.48 50.93 18.47
CA LYS A 49 13.89 49.60 18.73
C LYS A 49 13.69 48.94 17.36
N LYS A 50 14.73 48.28 16.84
CA LYS A 50 14.58 47.36 15.71
C LYS A 50 13.79 46.17 16.23
N ALA A 51 12.53 46.09 15.84
CA ALA A 51 11.77 44.86 15.87
C ALA A 51 12.49 43.88 14.92
N THR A 52 13.45 43.14 15.46
CA THR A 52 14.03 42.00 14.80
C THR A 52 12.91 40.98 14.70
N LYS A 53 12.24 40.92 13.54
CA LYS A 53 11.38 39.79 13.18
C LYS A 53 12.28 38.57 13.24
N LYS A 54 12.25 37.87 14.37
CA LYS A 54 12.98 36.64 14.61
C LYS A 54 12.38 35.63 13.64
N THR A 55 12.96 35.52 12.45
CA THR A 55 12.79 34.35 11.59
C THR A 55 13.41 33.21 12.40
N THR A 56 12.60 32.62 13.27
CA THR A 56 13.00 31.51 14.12
C THR A 56 13.22 30.36 13.15
N ALA A 57 14.47 30.19 12.70
CA ALA A 57 14.89 28.97 12.03
C ALA A 57 14.36 27.82 12.89
N SER A 58 13.55 27.00 12.23
CA SER A 58 12.77 25.93 12.82
C SER A 58 13.74 24.90 13.42
N ALA A 59 14.20 25.10 14.67
CA ALA A 59 15.25 24.28 15.27
C ALA A 59 14.81 22.81 15.31
N THR A 60 15.43 21.96 14.50
CA THR A 60 15.18 20.52 14.46
C THR A 60 15.78 19.85 15.71
N SER A 61 15.17 18.78 16.21
CA SER A 61 15.59 18.08 17.43
C SER A 61 16.25 16.74 17.11
N THR A 62 17.12 16.25 17.98
CA THR A 62 17.67 14.87 17.95
C THR A 62 17.29 14.06 19.19
N ALA A 63 16.35 14.56 20.02
CA ALA A 63 16.01 14.00 21.33
C ALA A 63 15.42 12.57 21.25
N PHE A 64 14.90 12.18 20.09
CA PHE A 64 14.36 10.85 19.85
C PHE A 64 15.21 10.02 18.88
N SER A 65 16.41 10.46 18.50
CA SER A 65 17.25 9.72 17.55
C SER A 65 17.46 8.28 18.01
N ASN A 66 17.26 7.33 17.09
CA ASN A 66 17.33 5.88 17.32
C ASN A 66 16.28 5.34 18.31
N ARG A 67 15.19 6.09 18.56
CA ARG A 67 14.02 5.61 19.30
C ARG A 67 12.90 5.28 18.31
N GLN A 68 12.00 4.41 18.75
CA GLN A 68 10.85 3.97 17.99
C GLN A 68 9.61 3.85 18.88
N PHE A 69 8.47 4.24 18.33
CA PHE A 69 7.19 4.23 19.03
C PHE A 69 6.20 3.43 18.21
N ILE A 70 5.59 2.41 18.79
CA ILE A 70 4.78 1.43 18.09
C ILE A 70 3.47 1.24 18.84
N ALA A 71 2.35 1.27 18.12
CA ALA A 71 1.09 0.68 18.57
C ALA A 71 1.05 -0.76 18.03
N SER A 72 1.03 -1.75 18.93
CA SER A 72 1.04 -3.17 18.53
C SER A 72 -0.35 -3.71 18.22
N ALA A 73 -0.42 -4.54 17.17
CA ALA A 73 -1.36 -5.67 17.07
C ALA A 73 -0.76 -6.78 16.19
N GLY A 74 -0.03 -7.73 16.80
CA GLY A 74 0.53 -8.89 16.09
C GLY A 74 1.56 -8.53 15.02
N GLU A 75 1.53 -9.23 13.87
CA GLU A 75 2.44 -9.03 12.72
C GLU A 75 2.24 -7.65 12.03
N PHE A 76 1.16 -6.95 12.33
CA PHE A 76 0.80 -5.65 11.76
C PHE A 76 1.05 -4.53 12.77
N TYR A 77 1.83 -3.52 12.39
CA TYR A 77 2.14 -2.40 13.27
C TYR A 77 1.94 -1.04 12.62
N SER A 78 1.58 -0.07 13.47
CA SER A 78 1.70 1.35 13.20
C SER A 78 2.82 1.91 14.06
N GLY A 79 3.77 2.63 13.49
CA GLY A 79 4.92 3.09 14.25
C GLY A 79 5.71 4.26 13.66
N VAL A 80 6.25 5.07 14.56
CA VAL A 80 7.10 6.22 14.27
C VAL A 80 8.55 5.87 14.64
N PHE A 81 9.46 6.05 13.70
CA PHE A 81 10.87 5.71 13.82
C PHE A 81 11.71 6.95 13.58
N PHE A 82 12.75 7.15 14.40
CA PHE A 82 13.57 8.36 14.38
C PHE A 82 15.04 8.06 14.12
N LYS A 83 15.70 8.87 13.29
CA LYS A 83 17.15 8.85 13.07
C LYS A 83 17.68 10.27 12.89
N GLY A 84 18.62 10.67 13.75
CA GLY A 84 19.06 12.06 13.83
C GLY A 84 17.86 12.99 14.09
N ASN A 85 17.64 13.93 13.17
CA ASN A 85 16.51 14.86 13.20
C ASN A 85 15.34 14.48 12.29
N GLN A 86 15.38 13.30 11.69
CA GLN A 86 14.39 12.80 10.75
C GLN A 86 13.46 11.79 11.41
N PHE A 87 12.28 11.63 10.83
CA PHE A 87 11.35 10.56 11.17
C PHE A 87 10.75 9.92 9.92
N ILE A 88 10.32 8.67 10.07
CA ILE A 88 9.35 8.01 9.20
C ILE A 88 8.23 7.45 10.07
N TRP A 89 6.99 7.58 9.61
CA TRP A 89 5.83 6.98 10.26
C TRP A 89 5.07 6.10 9.27
N LYS A 90 5.08 4.78 9.49
CA LYS A 90 4.15 3.83 8.87
C LYS A 90 2.86 3.81 9.67
N TYR A 91 1.77 4.27 9.09
CA TYR A 91 0.45 4.26 9.72
C TYR A 91 -0.41 3.16 9.12
N THR A 92 -0.99 2.32 9.98
CA THR A 92 -2.04 1.33 9.64
C THR A 92 -3.10 1.32 10.75
N ALA A 93 -4.41 1.41 10.44
CA ALA A 93 -5.51 1.36 11.43
C ALA A 93 -6.78 0.70 10.89
N PRO A 94 -7.56 -0.07 11.69
CA PRO A 94 -7.46 -0.31 13.13
C PRO A 94 -6.57 -1.52 13.47
N THR A 95 -5.94 -1.41 14.63
CA THR A 95 -5.05 -2.41 15.22
C THR A 95 -5.81 -3.54 15.92
N THR A 96 -6.93 -4.01 15.37
CA THR A 96 -7.70 -5.13 15.94
C THR A 96 -7.96 -6.18 14.87
N THR A 97 -7.16 -7.23 14.87
CA THR A 97 -7.54 -8.51 14.28
C THR A 97 -8.64 -9.13 15.15
N ASN A 98 -9.72 -9.61 14.55
CA ASN A 98 -10.62 -10.52 15.26
C ASN A 98 -9.83 -11.77 15.70
N SER A 99 -10.37 -12.52 16.66
CA SER A 99 -9.75 -13.72 17.24
C SER A 99 -9.40 -14.82 16.23
N ASP A 100 -9.93 -14.73 15.00
CA ASP A 100 -9.72 -15.61 13.87
C ASP A 100 -8.64 -15.12 12.87
N GLY A 101 -7.96 -14.01 13.17
CA GLY A 101 -6.94 -13.42 12.29
C GLY A 101 -7.50 -12.63 11.12
N SER A 102 -8.82 -12.45 11.03
CA SER A 102 -9.45 -11.60 10.01
C SER A 102 -9.42 -10.12 10.44
N SER A 103 -8.96 -9.23 9.55
CA SER A 103 -9.21 -7.78 9.70
C SER A 103 -10.70 -7.55 9.46
N SER A 104 -11.36 -6.96 10.45
CA SER A 104 -12.82 -6.79 10.47
C SER A 104 -13.31 -5.59 9.67
N ASN A 105 -12.43 -4.72 9.13
CA ASN A 105 -12.82 -3.47 8.48
C ASN A 105 -11.85 -3.04 7.37
N ASP A 106 -12.26 -2.01 6.63
CA ASP A 106 -11.42 -1.26 5.69
C ASP A 106 -10.42 -0.39 6.47
N ASP A 107 -9.16 -0.82 6.46
CA ASP A 107 -8.06 -0.22 7.19
C ASP A 107 -7.40 0.86 6.34
N LYS A 108 -6.84 1.89 6.99
CA LYS A 108 -6.08 2.95 6.30
C LYS A 108 -4.59 2.71 6.43
N PHE A 109 -3.88 2.75 5.31
CA PHE A 109 -2.42 2.75 5.23
C PHE A 109 -1.90 4.03 4.58
N PHE A 110 -0.89 4.64 5.20
CA PHE A 110 -0.08 5.69 4.58
C PHE A 110 1.26 5.81 5.29
N VAL A 111 2.20 6.50 4.63
CA VAL A 111 3.49 6.83 5.21
C VAL A 111 3.74 8.33 5.21
N LEU A 112 4.30 8.81 6.33
CA LEU A 112 4.76 10.17 6.51
C LEU A 112 6.28 10.19 6.71
N GLN A 113 6.96 11.18 6.12
CA GLN A 113 8.38 11.42 6.32
C GLN A 113 8.65 12.91 6.53
N GLY A 114 9.64 13.22 7.37
CA GLY A 114 10.06 14.59 7.56
C GLY A 114 11.03 14.77 8.71
N THR A 115 10.93 15.92 9.37
CA THR A 115 11.77 16.30 10.50
C THR A 115 10.94 16.56 11.74
N TYR A 116 11.55 16.48 12.92
CA TYR A 116 10.82 16.72 14.16
C TYR A 116 11.47 17.75 15.06
N LYS A 117 10.66 18.26 15.98
CA LYS A 117 11.07 19.11 17.09
C LYS A 117 10.51 18.58 18.38
N TYR A 118 11.26 18.77 19.45
CA TYR A 118 10.78 18.45 20.79
C TYR A 118 11.03 19.64 21.71
N LEU A 119 9.96 20.15 22.32
CA LEU A 119 10.03 21.19 23.34
C LEU A 119 9.91 20.54 24.71
N ALA A 120 11.06 20.31 25.36
CA ALA A 120 11.12 19.60 26.64
C ALA A 120 10.32 20.29 27.76
N SER A 121 10.24 21.62 27.77
CA SER A 121 9.50 22.37 28.81
C SER A 121 8.00 22.11 28.79
N SER A 122 7.41 21.93 27.60
CA SER A 122 5.98 21.61 27.44
C SER A 122 5.73 20.14 27.13
N LYS A 123 6.79 19.33 26.99
CA LYS A 123 6.76 17.94 26.53
C LYS A 123 5.97 17.77 25.22
N ILE A 124 6.13 18.69 24.27
CA ILE A 124 5.45 18.62 22.96
C ILE A 124 6.44 18.20 21.90
N LEU A 125 6.15 17.08 21.23
CA LEU A 125 6.79 16.65 20.00
C LEU A 125 5.97 17.19 18.82
N THR A 126 6.63 17.86 17.88
CA THR A 126 6.02 18.31 16.62
C THR A 126 6.73 17.63 15.46
N LEU A 127 5.99 16.85 14.68
CA LEU A 127 6.41 16.28 13.40
C LEU A 127 6.11 17.30 12.30
N ASN A 128 7.12 17.69 11.54
CA ASN A 128 6.98 18.52 10.33
C ASN A 128 7.08 17.57 9.15
N ILE A 129 5.97 17.38 8.45
CA ILE A 129 5.84 16.44 7.36
C ILE A 129 6.28 17.13 6.07
N ASN A 130 7.31 16.56 5.44
CA ASN A 130 7.86 17.04 4.18
C ASN A 130 7.35 16.20 3.00
N ASN A 131 7.14 14.89 3.22
CA ASN A 131 6.62 13.96 2.23
C ASN A 131 5.54 13.09 2.86
N GLN A 132 4.51 12.80 2.09
CA GLN A 132 3.42 11.92 2.48
C GLN A 132 2.95 11.13 1.25
N SER A 133 2.70 9.83 1.44
CA SER A 133 2.11 8.98 0.40
C SER A 133 0.63 9.31 0.18
N LYS A 134 0.03 8.73 -0.86
CA LYS A 134 -1.44 8.63 -0.91
C LYS A 134 -1.98 7.87 0.31
N THR A 135 -3.27 8.01 0.56
CA THR A 135 -3.96 7.23 1.59
C THR A 135 -4.60 6.02 0.92
N TYR A 136 -4.12 4.83 1.27
CA TYR A 136 -4.60 3.56 0.74
C TYR A 136 -5.56 2.92 1.74
N THR A 137 -6.63 2.32 1.24
CA THR A 137 -7.64 1.66 2.08
C THR A 137 -7.83 0.22 1.63
N GLY A 138 -7.92 -0.72 2.56
CA GLY A 138 -8.15 -2.14 2.31
C GLY A 138 -7.95 -2.97 3.56
N LYS A 139 -7.87 -4.30 3.45
CA LYS A 139 -7.59 -5.15 4.62
C LYS A 139 -6.13 -5.01 5.07
N ALA A 140 -5.84 -4.99 6.38
CA ALA A 140 -4.47 -4.89 6.92
C ALA A 140 -3.44 -5.81 6.22
N LEU A 141 -3.79 -7.10 6.07
CA LEU A 141 -2.96 -8.10 5.40
C LEU A 141 -2.63 -7.76 3.94
N GLN A 142 -3.59 -7.18 3.21
CA GLN A 142 -3.42 -6.74 1.82
C GLN A 142 -2.50 -5.52 1.79
N LEU A 143 -2.75 -4.54 2.66
CA LEU A 143 -1.99 -3.30 2.71
C LEU A 143 -0.50 -3.54 3.03
N ASP A 144 -0.19 -4.47 3.93
CA ASP A 144 1.20 -4.85 4.22
C ASP A 144 1.89 -5.60 3.07
N LYS A 145 1.10 -6.21 2.15
CA LYS A 145 1.57 -6.77 0.87
C LYS A 145 1.53 -5.76 -0.29
N TYR A 146 1.37 -4.46 0.00
CA TYR A 146 1.23 -3.38 -0.99
C TYR A 146 0.00 -3.51 -1.89
N GLN A 147 -1.11 -4.03 -1.37
CA GLN A 147 -2.37 -4.19 -2.09
C GLN A 147 -3.47 -3.37 -1.44
N TYR A 148 -4.23 -2.62 -2.24
CA TYR A 148 -5.27 -1.71 -1.74
C TYR A 148 -6.59 -1.84 -2.52
N GLN A 149 -7.71 -1.56 -1.86
CA GLN A 149 -9.03 -1.55 -2.51
C GLN A 149 -9.37 -0.18 -3.09
N SER A 150 -9.11 0.89 -2.32
CA SER A 150 -9.30 2.27 -2.76
C SER A 150 -8.13 3.16 -2.37
N VAL A 151 -8.00 4.29 -3.06
CA VAL A 151 -6.94 5.27 -2.83
C VAL A 151 -7.52 6.68 -2.83
N SER A 152 -7.02 7.52 -1.93
CA SER A 152 -7.38 8.93 -1.84
C SER A 152 -6.13 9.80 -1.69
N ALA A 153 -6.31 11.11 -1.88
CA ALA A 153 -5.23 12.07 -1.74
C ALA A 153 -4.60 12.05 -0.33
N PRO A 154 -3.37 12.56 -0.18
CA PRO A 154 -2.78 12.84 1.13
C PRO A 154 -3.74 13.62 2.03
N ALA A 155 -4.07 13.06 3.19
CA ALA A 155 -5.11 13.60 4.08
C ALA A 155 -4.55 14.28 5.35
N ILE A 156 -3.22 14.27 5.56
CA ILE A 156 -2.62 14.69 6.82
C ILE A 156 -2.04 16.10 6.67
N ALA A 157 -2.28 16.94 7.68
CA ALA A 157 -1.72 18.28 7.73
C ALA A 157 -0.18 18.24 7.70
N SER A 158 0.46 19.30 7.21
CA SER A 158 1.93 19.41 7.15
C SER A 158 2.62 19.34 8.52
N THR A 159 1.86 19.44 9.61
CA THR A 159 2.38 19.34 10.98
C THR A 159 1.47 18.49 11.85
N LEU A 160 2.08 17.65 12.68
CA LEU A 160 1.40 16.87 13.71
C LEU A 160 2.05 17.09 15.06
N GLN A 161 1.24 17.09 16.11
CA GLN A 161 1.71 17.31 17.47
C GLN A 161 1.31 16.16 18.38
N PHE A 162 2.24 15.81 19.26
CA PHE A 162 2.08 14.79 20.28
C PHE A 162 2.46 15.38 21.62
N LYS A 163 1.67 15.03 22.63
CA LYS A 163 2.11 15.17 24.01
C LYS A 163 2.95 13.95 24.36
N VAL A 164 4.12 14.19 24.93
CA VAL A 164 5.03 13.15 25.39
C VAL A 164 4.81 12.95 26.89
N SER A 165 4.41 11.74 27.29
CA SER A 165 4.28 11.34 28.70
C SER A 165 5.25 10.20 29.00
N ASP A 166 5.61 10.06 30.28
CA ASP A 166 6.31 8.87 30.77
C ASP A 166 5.34 8.18 31.72
N GLU A 167 4.85 7.01 31.34
CA GLU A 167 3.82 6.25 32.05
C GLU A 167 4.39 4.89 32.43
N SER A 168 4.42 4.60 33.74
CA SER A 168 4.93 3.33 34.28
C SER A 168 6.33 2.93 33.78
N GLY A 169 7.18 3.92 33.46
CA GLY A 169 8.53 3.72 32.95
C GLY A 169 8.68 3.67 31.42
N THR A 170 7.58 3.77 30.68
CA THR A 170 7.53 3.78 29.21
C THR A 170 7.18 5.17 28.70
N THR A 171 7.96 5.71 27.76
CA THR A 171 7.59 6.98 27.12
C THR A 171 6.47 6.71 26.10
N VAL A 172 5.43 7.54 26.10
CA VAL A 172 4.27 7.43 25.21
C VAL A 172 4.12 8.72 24.41
N LEU A 173 3.73 8.60 23.14
CA LEU A 173 3.30 9.73 22.32
C LEU A 173 1.78 9.70 22.19
N GLN A 174 1.13 10.70 22.78
CA GLN A 174 -0.31 10.89 22.70
C GLN A 174 -0.64 11.91 21.60
N PRO A 175 -1.33 11.52 20.51
CA PRO A 175 -1.73 12.45 19.47
C PRO A 175 -2.56 13.60 20.05
N MET A 176 -2.20 14.84 19.74
CA MET A 176 -3.01 16.01 20.14
C MET A 176 -4.22 16.22 19.22
N SER A 177 -4.24 15.56 18.06
CA SER A 177 -5.38 15.54 17.14
C SER A 177 -6.08 14.18 17.20
N LYS A 178 -7.40 14.17 17.30
CA LYS A 178 -8.23 12.95 17.29
C LYS A 178 -8.21 12.20 15.95
N SER A 179 -7.69 12.81 14.89
CA SER A 179 -7.70 12.24 13.52
C SER A 179 -6.80 11.03 13.32
N LEU A 180 -5.84 10.77 14.23
CA LEU A 180 -4.80 9.75 14.04
C LEU A 180 -4.87 8.59 15.03
N GLY A 181 -5.97 8.43 15.76
CA GLY A 181 -6.20 7.27 16.62
C GLY A 181 -5.42 7.31 17.94
N ASN A 182 -5.03 6.12 18.41
CA ASN A 182 -4.57 5.85 19.78
C ASN A 182 -3.13 6.27 20.05
N GLU A 183 -2.78 6.25 21.33
CA GLU A 183 -1.42 6.42 21.84
C GLU A 183 -0.44 5.39 21.26
N ILE A 184 0.80 5.83 21.00
CA ILE A 184 1.90 4.95 20.57
C ILE A 184 2.97 4.93 21.66
N ALA A 185 3.27 3.74 22.16
CA ALA A 185 4.23 3.55 23.23
C ALA A 185 5.64 3.34 22.66
N GLU A 186 6.66 3.80 23.37
CA GLU A 186 8.05 3.49 23.05
C GLU A 186 8.25 1.97 23.12
N ALA A 187 8.74 1.39 22.04
CA ALA A 187 9.14 0.00 22.04
C ALA A 187 10.59 -0.12 22.53
N ASN A 188 10.87 -1.15 23.32
CA ASN A 188 12.21 -1.62 23.70
C ASN A 188 13.20 -0.50 24.10
N LYS A 189 12.93 0.18 25.23
CA LYS A 189 13.79 1.20 25.87
C LYS A 189 15.28 0.83 26.01
N ASN A 190 15.63 -0.45 25.91
CA ASN A 190 16.95 -1.01 26.21
C ASN A 190 17.75 -1.50 24.97
N GLY A 191 17.34 -1.16 23.73
CA GLY A 191 18.19 -1.37 22.54
C GLY A 191 18.42 -2.83 22.10
N LYS A 192 17.57 -3.77 22.54
CA LYS A 192 17.38 -5.05 21.85
C LYS A 192 16.24 -4.86 20.85
N ASP A 193 16.49 -4.06 19.82
CA ASP A 193 15.52 -3.81 18.78
C ASP A 193 15.28 -5.12 18.01
N ASP A 194 14.03 -5.40 17.64
CA ASP A 194 13.80 -6.26 16.50
C ASP A 194 14.56 -5.61 15.34
N PRO A 195 15.58 -6.26 14.75
CA PRO A 195 16.37 -5.65 13.70
C PRO A 195 15.47 -5.16 12.56
N ASN A 196 14.32 -5.79 12.32
CA ASN A 196 13.36 -5.41 11.28
C ASN A 196 12.62 -4.09 11.53
N LEU A 197 12.61 -3.60 12.76
CA LEU A 197 11.88 -2.40 13.19
C LEU A 197 12.80 -1.19 13.39
N THR A 198 14.03 -1.21 12.85
CA THR A 198 14.92 -0.04 12.88
C THR A 198 14.51 1.00 11.82
N TYR A 199 14.89 2.27 12.03
CA TYR A 199 14.64 3.35 11.06
C TYR A 199 15.12 2.97 9.65
N ASP A 200 16.34 2.44 9.52
CA ASP A 200 16.94 2.12 8.21
C ASP A 200 16.18 0.99 7.49
N ASN A 201 15.70 0.00 8.23
CA ASN A 201 14.89 -1.07 7.67
C ASN A 201 13.48 -0.58 7.29
N VAL A 202 12.87 0.24 8.14
CA VAL A 202 11.54 0.80 7.86
C VAL A 202 11.60 1.76 6.66
N ILE A 203 12.58 2.66 6.57
CA ILE A 203 12.68 3.60 5.45
C ILE A 203 13.00 2.90 4.13
N SER A 204 13.82 1.84 4.15
CA SER A 204 14.14 1.07 2.94
C SER A 204 12.92 0.31 2.38
N LYS A 205 11.97 -0.08 3.25
CA LYS A 205 10.73 -0.78 2.86
C LYS A 205 9.58 0.18 2.57
N TYR A 206 9.45 1.23 3.37
CA TYR A 206 8.24 2.03 3.43
C TYR A 206 8.46 3.52 3.11
N SER A 207 9.59 3.95 2.53
CA SER A 207 9.71 5.34 2.07
C SER A 207 8.51 5.75 1.20
N VAL A 208 8.13 7.04 1.23
CA VAL A 208 6.95 7.54 0.51
C VAL A 208 7.01 7.18 -0.97
N GLN A 209 8.16 7.41 -1.61
CA GLN A 209 8.39 7.05 -3.00
C GLN A 209 8.19 5.55 -3.26
N LYS A 210 8.74 4.69 -2.39
CA LYS A 210 8.63 3.24 -2.56
C LYS A 210 7.18 2.79 -2.41
N VAL A 211 6.50 3.23 -1.36
CA VAL A 211 5.06 2.95 -1.15
C VAL A 211 4.24 3.35 -2.36
N ASP A 212 4.36 4.59 -2.82
CA ASP A 212 3.54 5.08 -3.93
C ASP A 212 3.84 4.36 -5.26
N SER A 213 5.05 3.82 -5.42
CA SER A 213 5.43 3.02 -6.60
C SER A 213 5.09 1.54 -6.51
N SER A 214 5.00 0.98 -5.30
CA SER A 214 4.79 -0.45 -5.07
C SER A 214 3.33 -0.81 -4.83
N MET A 215 2.50 0.14 -4.42
CA MET A 215 1.09 -0.08 -4.16
C MET A 215 0.32 -0.43 -5.44
N GLN A 216 -0.42 -1.54 -5.39
CA GLN A 216 -1.23 -2.04 -6.48
C GLN A 216 -2.69 -2.13 -6.04
N GLN A 217 -3.60 -1.67 -6.89
CA GLN A 217 -5.01 -1.85 -6.62
C GLN A 217 -5.33 -3.34 -6.71
N VAL A 218 -5.95 -3.89 -5.66
CA VAL A 218 -6.60 -5.20 -5.71
C VAL A 218 -7.54 -5.14 -6.90
N LYS A 219 -7.31 -6.02 -7.89
CA LYS A 219 -8.26 -6.17 -9.00
C LYS A 219 -9.63 -6.46 -8.39
N LYS A 220 -10.63 -5.66 -8.76
CA LYS A 220 -12.02 -5.87 -8.32
C LYS A 220 -12.56 -7.13 -8.98
N GLY A 221 -12.24 -8.30 -8.39
CA GLY A 221 -12.65 -9.58 -8.91
C GLY A 221 -12.31 -9.78 -10.39
N ILE A 222 -13.00 -10.73 -10.99
CA ILE A 222 -12.92 -11.05 -12.41
C ILE A 222 -13.70 -9.97 -13.17
N SER A 223 -13.01 -9.23 -14.05
CA SER A 223 -13.56 -8.03 -14.71
C SER A 223 -13.78 -8.19 -16.21
N SER A 224 -13.50 -9.38 -16.74
CA SER A 224 -13.76 -9.73 -18.13
C SER A 224 -14.00 -11.23 -18.27
N ALA A 225 -14.62 -11.63 -19.39
CA ALA A 225 -14.80 -13.04 -19.73
C ALA A 225 -13.46 -13.79 -19.86
N ALA A 226 -12.42 -13.11 -20.37
CA ALA A 226 -11.07 -13.70 -20.47
C ALA A 226 -10.45 -13.96 -19.09
N GLU A 227 -10.54 -12.99 -18.17
CA GLU A 227 -10.08 -13.19 -16.79
C GLU A 227 -10.89 -14.29 -16.07
N PHE A 228 -12.18 -14.45 -16.39
CA PHE A 228 -13.01 -15.52 -15.84
C PHE A 228 -12.53 -16.89 -16.31
N GLN A 229 -12.29 -17.03 -17.61
CA GLN A 229 -11.77 -18.25 -18.21
C GLN A 229 -10.42 -18.64 -17.61
N ASP A 230 -9.48 -17.69 -17.57
CA ASP A 230 -8.15 -17.93 -17.00
C ASP A 230 -8.24 -18.37 -15.53
N PHE A 231 -9.13 -17.76 -14.75
CA PHE A 231 -9.35 -18.12 -13.36
C PHE A 231 -9.84 -19.56 -13.20
N ILE A 232 -10.87 -19.98 -13.95
CA ILE A 232 -11.39 -21.35 -13.86
C ILE A 232 -10.31 -22.35 -14.27
N VAL A 233 -9.62 -22.14 -15.40
CA VAL A 233 -8.58 -23.05 -15.90
C VAL A 233 -7.45 -23.26 -14.90
N HIS A 234 -6.98 -22.20 -14.24
CA HIS A 234 -5.90 -22.30 -13.26
C HIS A 234 -6.29 -23.06 -11.99
N ASN A 235 -7.58 -23.11 -11.65
CA ASN A 235 -8.08 -23.76 -10.43
C ASN A 235 -8.72 -25.13 -10.70
N MET A 236 -8.75 -25.61 -11.94
CA MET A 236 -9.13 -26.99 -12.24
C MET A 236 -8.00 -27.94 -11.85
N ASP A 237 -8.33 -29.01 -11.11
CA ASP A 237 -7.35 -29.99 -10.61
C ASP A 237 -6.60 -30.73 -11.74
N ASN A 238 -7.10 -30.69 -12.98
CA ASN A 238 -6.43 -31.26 -14.16
C ASN A 238 -7.00 -30.68 -15.47
N PRO A 239 -6.56 -29.50 -15.93
CA PRO A 239 -7.09 -28.92 -17.16
C PRO A 239 -6.67 -29.78 -18.35
N ASN A 240 -7.64 -30.46 -18.98
CA ASN A 240 -7.38 -31.19 -20.22
C ASN A 240 -6.97 -30.17 -21.32
N PRO A 241 -5.80 -30.33 -21.96
CA PRO A 241 -5.33 -29.38 -22.97
C PRO A 241 -6.24 -29.32 -24.22
N ASP A 242 -7.09 -30.33 -24.42
CA ASP A 242 -8.03 -30.43 -25.53
C ASP A 242 -9.44 -29.85 -25.20
N LEU A 243 -9.59 -29.13 -24.08
CA LEU A 243 -10.86 -28.47 -23.75
C LEU A 243 -11.15 -27.31 -24.70
N GLU A 244 -12.36 -27.30 -25.26
CA GLU A 244 -12.89 -26.11 -25.91
C GLU A 244 -13.57 -25.23 -24.86
N LEU A 245 -13.02 -24.03 -24.66
CA LEU A 245 -13.45 -23.07 -23.65
C LEU A 245 -14.02 -21.83 -24.33
N THR A 246 -15.26 -21.48 -23.99
CA THR A 246 -15.89 -20.25 -24.48
C THR A 246 -16.46 -19.47 -23.31
N ALA A 247 -15.85 -18.32 -23.00
CA ALA A 247 -16.38 -17.38 -22.02
C ALA A 247 -17.19 -16.27 -22.70
N VAL A 248 -18.41 -16.05 -22.22
CA VAL A 248 -19.30 -14.98 -22.68
C VAL A 248 -19.60 -14.01 -21.54
N ALA A 249 -19.61 -12.72 -21.86
CA ALA A 249 -20.05 -11.70 -20.92
C ALA A 249 -21.56 -11.58 -20.93
N ASN A 250 -22.16 -11.62 -19.74
CA ASN A 250 -23.58 -11.45 -19.47
C ASN A 250 -24.48 -12.13 -20.50
N ASP A 251 -24.74 -13.42 -20.31
CA ASP A 251 -25.65 -14.18 -21.17
C ASP A 251 -27.13 -13.77 -21.03
N GLY A 252 -27.43 -12.78 -20.17
CA GLY A 252 -28.75 -12.21 -19.96
C GLY A 252 -29.70 -13.14 -19.21
N LYS A 253 -29.20 -14.22 -18.60
CA LYS A 253 -30.00 -15.23 -17.91
C LYS A 253 -29.94 -15.09 -16.39
N ASP A 254 -31.07 -15.37 -15.78
CA ASP A 254 -31.20 -15.60 -14.35
C ASP A 254 -30.97 -17.09 -14.08
N TYR A 255 -30.16 -17.42 -13.07
CA TYR A 255 -29.82 -18.78 -12.68
C TYR A 255 -30.32 -19.08 -11.29
N ASP A 256 -31.15 -20.11 -11.19
CA ASP A 256 -31.65 -20.64 -9.94
C ASP A 256 -30.59 -21.54 -9.28
N ILE A 257 -30.28 -21.24 -8.02
CA ILE A 257 -29.22 -21.88 -7.24
C ILE A 257 -29.85 -22.79 -6.18
N TYR A 258 -29.32 -24.01 -6.10
CA TYR A 258 -29.78 -25.07 -5.20
C TYR A 258 -28.67 -25.45 -4.22
N ASP A 259 -29.05 -26.05 -3.09
CA ASP A 259 -28.10 -26.50 -2.08
C ASP A 259 -27.25 -27.67 -2.59
N SER A 260 -25.94 -27.66 -2.32
CA SER A 260 -25.03 -28.76 -2.63
C SER A 260 -25.25 -29.89 -1.61
N GLY A 261 -26.36 -30.60 -1.75
CA GLY A 261 -26.73 -31.69 -0.84
C GLY A 261 -28.19 -32.12 -0.90
N ASP A 262 -29.06 -31.31 -1.51
CA ASP A 262 -30.47 -31.65 -1.72
C ASP A 262 -30.79 -31.74 -3.22
N THR A 263 -30.73 -32.96 -3.75
CA THR A 263 -31.11 -33.26 -5.14
C THR A 263 -32.62 -33.49 -5.31
N THR A 264 -33.41 -33.26 -4.26
CA THR A 264 -34.86 -33.58 -4.22
C THR A 264 -35.75 -32.35 -4.10
N SER A 265 -35.20 -31.19 -3.76
CA SER A 265 -35.93 -29.93 -3.68
C SER A 265 -36.01 -29.26 -5.06
N ASP A 266 -37.24 -29.12 -5.58
CA ASP A 266 -37.53 -28.32 -6.77
C ASP A 266 -37.53 -26.80 -6.50
N THR A 267 -37.38 -26.38 -5.23
CA THR A 267 -37.39 -24.96 -4.85
C THR A 267 -35.96 -24.42 -4.76
N PRO A 268 -35.61 -23.38 -5.54
CA PRO A 268 -34.29 -22.77 -5.47
C PRO A 268 -34.12 -21.94 -4.20
N GLN A 269 -32.89 -21.90 -3.67
CA GLN A 269 -32.54 -21.08 -2.52
C GLN A 269 -32.43 -19.60 -2.87
N LYS A 270 -31.92 -19.31 -4.08
CA LYS A 270 -31.79 -17.95 -4.62
C LYS A 270 -31.69 -17.99 -6.14
N THR A 271 -31.86 -16.82 -6.74
CA THR A 271 -31.64 -16.58 -8.17
C THR A 271 -30.54 -15.52 -8.32
N VAL A 272 -29.59 -15.75 -9.24
CA VAL A 272 -28.45 -14.84 -9.50
C VAL A 272 -28.31 -14.56 -10.99
N LYS A 273 -27.78 -13.39 -11.36
CA LYS A 273 -27.47 -13.06 -12.77
C LYS A 273 -26.03 -13.37 -13.09
N ALA A 274 -25.76 -14.02 -14.22
CA ALA A 274 -24.38 -14.24 -14.63
C ALA A 274 -23.73 -12.95 -15.17
N LYS A 275 -22.62 -12.53 -14.55
CA LYS A 275 -21.68 -11.55 -15.12
C LYS A 275 -20.89 -12.17 -16.27
N TYR A 276 -20.39 -13.39 -16.08
CA TYR A 276 -19.67 -14.17 -17.08
C TYR A 276 -20.08 -15.63 -17.00
N THR A 277 -20.16 -16.30 -18.15
CA THR A 277 -20.46 -17.73 -18.26
C THR A 277 -19.36 -18.38 -19.08
N LEU A 278 -18.81 -19.49 -18.59
CA LEU A 278 -17.78 -20.29 -19.24
C LEU A 278 -18.39 -21.67 -19.55
N HIS A 279 -18.43 -22.00 -20.83
CA HIS A 279 -18.74 -23.34 -21.29
C HIS A 279 -17.44 -24.15 -21.42
N VAL A 280 -17.44 -25.35 -20.85
CA VAL A 280 -16.33 -26.30 -20.87
C VAL A 280 -16.79 -27.56 -21.60
N ASN A 281 -16.33 -27.73 -22.83
CA ASN A 281 -16.65 -28.93 -23.62
C ASN A 281 -15.51 -29.95 -23.48
N ASN A 282 -15.80 -31.10 -22.87
CA ASN A 282 -14.85 -32.20 -22.78
C ASN A 282 -15.14 -33.24 -23.88
N PRO A 283 -14.21 -33.45 -24.84
CA PRO A 283 -14.42 -34.39 -25.95
C PRO A 283 -14.59 -35.86 -25.53
N VAL A 284 -14.29 -36.20 -24.27
CA VAL A 284 -14.28 -37.59 -23.77
C VAL A 284 -15.38 -37.86 -22.73
N GLY A 285 -16.14 -36.87 -22.25
CA GLY A 285 -16.96 -37.11 -21.07
C GLY A 285 -18.01 -36.08 -20.62
N GLY A 286 -18.49 -35.19 -21.49
CA GLY A 286 -19.63 -34.31 -21.20
C GLY A 286 -19.30 -32.82 -21.28
N SER A 287 -20.32 -31.99 -21.12
CA SER A 287 -20.18 -30.53 -21.10
C SER A 287 -20.60 -29.97 -19.75
N GLU A 288 -19.83 -29.01 -19.28
CA GLU A 288 -20.01 -28.35 -18.00
C GLU A 288 -20.04 -26.84 -18.19
N LYS A 289 -20.67 -26.14 -17.24
CA LYS A 289 -20.81 -24.70 -17.27
C LYS A 289 -20.45 -24.11 -15.92
N TYR A 290 -19.53 -23.16 -15.92
CA TYR A 290 -19.23 -22.30 -14.79
C TYR A 290 -19.81 -20.91 -15.04
N PHE A 291 -20.27 -20.21 -14.01
CA PHE A 291 -20.64 -18.80 -14.15
C PHE A 291 -20.34 -17.98 -12.89
N LEU A 292 -19.92 -16.74 -13.12
CA LEU A 292 -19.74 -15.72 -12.08
C LEU A 292 -21.05 -14.97 -11.89
N GLY A 293 -21.66 -15.07 -10.72
CA GLY A 293 -22.89 -14.37 -10.35
C GLY A 293 -22.69 -12.86 -10.14
N ASP A 294 -23.79 -12.12 -10.14
CA ASP A 294 -23.84 -10.70 -9.81
C ASP A 294 -23.49 -10.42 -8.35
N ASP A 295 -23.65 -11.45 -7.51
CA ASP A 295 -23.20 -11.56 -6.12
C ASP A 295 -21.72 -11.97 -5.97
N ASP A 296 -20.97 -11.95 -7.07
CA ASP A 296 -19.55 -12.28 -7.21
C ASP A 296 -19.19 -13.77 -6.98
N ASN A 297 -20.14 -14.66 -6.67
CA ASN A 297 -19.87 -16.09 -6.45
C ASN A 297 -19.74 -16.87 -7.75
N ILE A 298 -18.93 -17.93 -7.74
CA ILE A 298 -18.81 -18.87 -8.85
C ILE A 298 -19.69 -20.08 -8.59
N TYR A 299 -20.47 -20.42 -9.60
CA TYR A 299 -21.37 -21.56 -9.61
C TYR A 299 -21.00 -22.50 -10.74
N TRP A 300 -21.39 -23.75 -10.58
CA TRP A 300 -21.21 -24.79 -11.58
C TRP A 300 -22.49 -25.58 -11.81
N SER A 301 -22.64 -26.07 -13.04
CA SER A 301 -23.70 -27.01 -13.41
C SER A 301 -23.23 -27.89 -14.58
N PRO A 302 -23.50 -29.20 -14.54
CA PRO A 302 -23.39 -30.04 -15.72
C PRO A 302 -24.48 -29.63 -16.72
N GLU A 303 -24.14 -29.44 -17.99
CA GLU A 303 -24.99 -28.72 -18.96
C GLU A 303 -26.37 -29.37 -19.21
N GLN A 304 -26.54 -30.63 -18.83
CA GLN A 304 -27.81 -31.37 -18.92
C GLN A 304 -28.70 -31.30 -17.68
N GLN A 305 -28.30 -30.57 -16.63
CA GLN A 305 -29.09 -30.43 -15.40
C GLN A 305 -29.61 -29.00 -15.21
N THR A 306 -30.78 -28.90 -14.58
CA THR A 306 -31.40 -27.62 -14.22
C THR A 306 -30.86 -27.04 -12.92
N HIS A 307 -30.14 -27.84 -12.13
CA HIS A 307 -29.60 -27.46 -10.84
C HIS A 307 -28.23 -26.82 -10.99
N ASN A 308 -28.05 -25.63 -10.41
CA ASN A 308 -26.76 -24.94 -10.31
C ASN A 308 -26.36 -24.89 -8.84
N TRP A 309 -25.12 -25.21 -8.55
CA TRP A 309 -24.60 -25.25 -7.18
C TRP A 309 -23.47 -24.26 -6.98
N LEU A 310 -23.26 -23.84 -5.74
CA LEU A 310 -22.07 -23.09 -5.37
C LEU A 310 -20.87 -24.01 -5.53
N GLU A 311 -19.86 -23.57 -6.27
CA GLU A 311 -18.64 -24.35 -6.45
C GLU A 311 -17.83 -24.33 -5.14
N GLU A 312 -17.76 -25.48 -4.46
CA GLU A 312 -17.01 -25.62 -3.22
C GLU A 312 -15.51 -25.36 -3.45
N GLY A 313 -14.90 -24.48 -2.66
CA GLY A 313 -13.52 -24.04 -2.86
C GLY A 313 -13.35 -22.85 -3.84
N MET A 314 -14.39 -22.46 -4.57
CA MET A 314 -14.37 -21.35 -5.54
C MET A 314 -15.35 -20.21 -5.17
N SER A 315 -15.90 -20.22 -3.95
CA SER A 315 -16.78 -19.15 -3.45
C SER A 315 -16.01 -17.83 -3.20
N THR A 316 -16.70 -16.68 -3.31
CA THR A 316 -16.12 -15.32 -3.20
C THR A 316 -15.26 -15.05 -1.97
N GLN A 317 -15.44 -15.78 -0.88
CA GLN A 317 -14.61 -15.62 0.30
C GLN A 317 -13.14 -15.98 0.01
N TYR A 318 -12.87 -16.78 -1.03
CA TYR A 318 -11.52 -17.09 -1.52
C TYR A 318 -10.93 -16.03 -2.47
N HIS A 319 -11.74 -15.12 -3.01
CA HIS A 319 -11.30 -14.12 -4.01
C HIS A 319 -10.49 -12.96 -3.40
N GLN A 320 -10.34 -12.93 -2.07
CA GLN A 320 -9.50 -11.95 -1.38
C GLN A 320 -8.12 -12.49 -1.00
N LEU A 321 -7.86 -13.80 -1.18
CA LEU A 321 -6.69 -14.47 -0.63
C LEU A 321 -5.72 -15.04 -1.69
N TYR A 322 -6.17 -15.28 -2.90
CA TYR A 322 -5.30 -15.81 -3.95
C TYR A 322 -5.13 -14.80 -5.09
N ASN A 323 -4.06 -14.03 -4.99
CA ASN A 323 -3.35 -13.57 -6.18
C ASN A 323 -2.46 -14.73 -6.63
N LEU A 324 -2.63 -15.17 -7.87
CA LEU A 324 -1.49 -15.59 -8.69
C LEU A 324 -1.21 -14.46 -9.67
#